data_AF-A0A7S0F677-F1
#
_entry.id   AF-A0A7S0F677-F1
#
_cell.length_a   1.000
_cell.length_b   1.000
_cell.length_c   1.000
_cell.angle_alpha   90.00
_cell.angle_beta   90.00
_cell.angle_gamma   90.00
#
_symmetry.space_group_name_H-M   'P 1'
#
loop_
_entity.id
_entity.type
_entity.pdbx_description
1 polymer ?
#
loop_
_entity_poly.entity_id
_entity_poly.type
_entity_poly.pdbx_seq_one_letter_code
_entity_poly.pdbx_strand_id
1 'polypeptide(L)'
;IEASKAAYQTALGQEITTEIAAASDYEQCFYYGEDYHQQYLAKPGARPYCSAQPRQVSLPPFESWAPKGLEHHAPKLGEDFWKVHGPKPHCVINSPNEPISWP
;
A
#
# COMPACT_ATOMS: atom_id res chain seq x y z
N ILE A 1 9.46 -7.50 -12.75
CA ILE A 1 8.76 -6.24 -12.42
C ILE A 1 7.34 -6.53 -11.94
N GLU A 2 6.60 -7.46 -12.54
CA GLU A 2 5.17 -7.65 -12.25
C GLU A 2 4.81 -8.87 -11.37
N ALA A 3 5.80 -9.53 -10.76
CA ALA A 3 5.56 -10.80 -10.04
C ALA A 3 4.58 -10.64 -8.87
N SER A 4 4.67 -9.55 -8.10
CA SER A 4 3.73 -9.24 -7.03
C SER A 4 2.32 -8.96 -7.55
N LYS A 5 2.18 -8.26 -8.69
CA LYS A 5 0.89 -8.03 -9.35
C LYS A 5 0.22 -9.35 -9.72
N ALA A 6 0.95 -10.27 -10.37
CA ALA A 6 0.42 -11.57 -10.77
C ALA A 6 -0.01 -12.42 -9.57
N ALA A 7 0.82 -12.45 -8.52
CA ALA A 7 0.53 -13.16 -7.28
C ALA A 7 -0.70 -12.57 -6.56
N TYR A 8 -0.77 -11.24 -6.44
CA TYR A 8 -1.90 -10.59 -5.79
C TYR A 8 -3.19 -10.74 -6.59
N GLN A 9 -3.14 -10.66 -7.93
CA GLN A 9 -4.31 -10.84 -8.78
C GLN A 9 -4.95 -12.22 -8.56
N THR A 10 -4.12 -13.26 -8.44
CA THR A 10 -4.59 -14.61 -8.13
C THR A 10 -5.29 -14.66 -6.77
N ALA A 11 -4.70 -14.03 -5.74
CA ALA A 11 -5.29 -13.98 -4.40
C ALA A 11 -6.58 -13.13 -4.34
N LEU A 12 -6.62 -12.03 -5.10
CA LEU A 12 -7.74 -11.11 -5.17
C LEU A 12 -8.95 -11.70 -5.91
N GLY A 13 -8.71 -12.60 -6.86
CA GLY A 13 -9.76 -13.21 -7.70
C GLY A 13 -10.45 -12.21 -8.64
N GLN A 14 -9.83 -11.06 -8.90
CA GLN A 14 -10.33 -9.99 -9.76
C GLN A 14 -9.16 -9.41 -10.55
N GLU A 15 -9.44 -8.94 -11.76
CA GLU A 15 -8.45 -8.28 -12.61
C GLU A 15 -7.91 -7.00 -11.94
N ILE A 16 -6.58 -6.88 -11.88
CA ILE A 16 -5.90 -5.70 -11.37
C ILE A 16 -5.74 -4.68 -12.49
N THR A 17 -6.25 -3.48 -12.25
CA THR A 17 -6.18 -2.34 -13.18
C THR A 17 -4.90 -1.50 -13.05
N THR A 18 -3.98 -1.87 -12.16
CA THR A 18 -2.71 -1.14 -11.95
C THR A 18 -1.84 -1.15 -13.21
N GLU A 19 -1.48 0.06 -13.66
CA GLU A 19 -0.47 0.30 -14.69
C GLU A 19 0.92 0.35 -14.06
N ILE A 20 1.90 -0.26 -14.74
CA ILE A 20 3.30 -0.33 -14.29
C ILE A 20 4.17 0.17 -15.44
N ALA A 21 4.84 1.29 -15.22
CA ALA A 21 5.81 1.88 -16.15
C ALA A 21 6.95 2.51 -15.35
N ALA A 22 8.15 2.57 -15.92
CA ALA A 22 9.24 3.32 -15.33
C ALA A 22 8.98 4.82 -15.46
N ALA A 23 9.48 5.62 -14.50
CA ALA A 23 9.37 7.07 -14.60
C ALA A 23 10.04 7.62 -15.86
N SER A 24 11.07 6.93 -16.37
CA SER A 24 11.76 7.24 -17.63
C SER A 24 10.93 6.97 -18.89
N ASP A 25 9.81 6.25 -18.78
CA ASP A 25 8.94 5.94 -19.92
C ASP A 25 8.03 7.13 -20.28
N TYR A 26 7.93 8.12 -19.38
CA TYR A 26 7.13 9.33 -19.58
C TYR A 26 7.98 10.47 -20.14
N GLU A 27 7.47 11.14 -21.17
CA GLU A 27 8.07 12.38 -21.69
C GLU A 27 7.80 13.58 -20.77
N GLN A 28 6.69 13.53 -20.03
CA GLN A 28 6.26 14.56 -19.11
C GLN A 28 6.95 14.38 -17.75
N CYS A 29 7.34 15.50 -17.13
CA CYS A 29 7.84 15.49 -15.77
C CYS A 29 6.72 15.21 -14.75
N PHE A 30 7.11 14.66 -13.60
CA PHE A 30 6.25 14.62 -12.42
C PHE A 30 6.07 16.05 -11.86
N TYR A 31 4.82 16.47 -11.68
CA TYR A 31 4.48 17.76 -11.09
C TYR A 31 4.01 17.57 -9.65
N TYR A 32 4.58 18.34 -8.72
CA TYR A 32 4.11 18.37 -7.35
C TYR A 32 2.73 19.02 -7.27
N GLY A 33 1.81 18.41 -6.52
CA GLY A 33 0.60 19.10 -6.07
C GLY A 33 0.94 20.21 -5.07
N GLU A 34 0.06 21.19 -4.94
CA GLU A 34 0.20 22.31 -4.02
C GLU A 34 0.43 21.86 -2.57
N ASP A 35 1.06 22.73 -1.76
CA ASP A 35 1.34 22.47 -0.35
C ASP A 35 0.12 22.00 0.45
N TYR A 36 -1.08 22.46 0.06
CA TYR A 36 -2.34 22.01 0.63
C TYR A 36 -2.53 20.48 0.55
N HIS A 37 -2.17 19.86 -0.57
CA HIS A 37 -2.30 18.42 -0.84
C HIS A 37 -1.24 17.57 -0.14
N GLN A 38 -0.10 18.16 0.19
CA GLN A 38 0.98 17.45 0.87
C GLN A 38 0.54 17.08 2.29
N GLN A 39 0.62 15.77 2.60
CA GLN A 39 0.20 15.17 3.87
C GLN A 39 -1.25 15.53 4.25
N TYR A 40 -2.14 15.69 3.27
CA TYR A 40 -3.52 16.15 3.46
C TYR A 40 -4.26 15.42 4.61
N LEU A 41 -4.14 14.09 4.68
CA LEU A 41 -4.81 13.27 5.71
C LEU A 41 -4.22 13.42 7.12
N ALA A 42 -2.97 13.87 7.24
CA ALA A 42 -2.26 14.00 8.52
C ALA A 42 -2.09 15.47 8.97
N LYS A 43 -2.50 16.43 8.15
CA LYS A 43 -2.32 17.86 8.43
C LYS A 43 -3.22 18.33 9.59
N PRO A 44 -2.70 19.07 10.59
CA PRO A 44 -3.51 19.58 11.70
C PRO A 44 -4.68 20.44 11.20
N GLY A 45 -5.89 20.16 11.71
CA GLY A 45 -7.10 20.89 11.34
C GLY A 45 -7.67 20.57 9.94
N ALA A 46 -7.09 19.59 9.24
CA ALA A 46 -7.68 19.09 7.99
C ALA A 46 -9.07 18.50 8.25
N ARG A 47 -9.94 18.59 7.24
CA ARG A 47 -11.22 17.85 7.19
C ARG A 47 -11.06 16.69 6.22
N PRO A 48 -10.31 15.64 6.59
CA PRO A 48 -9.97 14.54 5.69
C PRO A 48 -11.25 13.92 5.11
N TYR A 49 -11.25 13.77 3.80
CA TYR A 49 -12.22 12.94 3.09
C TYR A 49 -11.41 11.97 2.24
N CYS A 50 -11.86 10.73 2.17
CA CYS A 50 -11.23 9.66 1.41
C CYS A 50 -12.28 8.58 1.15
N SER A 51 -12.34 8.09 -0.07
CA SER A 51 -13.20 6.97 -0.48
C SER A 51 -12.42 5.66 -0.61
N ALA A 52 -11.11 5.68 -0.34
CA ALA A 52 -10.30 4.48 -0.42
C ALA A 52 -10.71 3.52 0.70
N GLN A 53 -11.19 2.35 0.28
CA GLN A 53 -11.49 1.22 1.15
C GLN A 53 -10.53 0.07 0.80
N PRO A 54 -9.87 -0.53 1.80
CA PRO A 54 -9.01 -1.69 1.55
C PRO A 54 -9.83 -2.92 1.13
N ARG A 55 -9.24 -3.79 0.31
CA ARG A 55 -9.84 -5.08 -0.08
C ARG A 55 -9.78 -6.14 1.02
N GLN A 56 -8.91 -5.94 2.02
CA GLN A 56 -8.67 -6.88 3.12
C GLN A 56 -8.23 -8.28 2.67
N VAL A 57 -7.59 -8.37 1.51
CA VAL A 57 -6.94 -9.58 1.00
C VAL A 57 -5.44 -9.38 1.17
N SER A 58 -4.79 -10.29 1.89
CA SER A 58 -3.33 -10.28 2.07
C SER A 58 -2.61 -10.60 0.77
N LEU A 59 -1.43 -10.00 0.60
CA LEU A 59 -0.49 -10.43 -0.44
C LEU A 59 0.01 -11.85 -0.10
N PRO A 60 0.15 -12.76 -1.07
CA PRO A 60 0.74 -14.08 -0.82
C PRO A 60 2.16 -13.98 -0.21
N PRO A 61 2.64 -15.05 0.46
CA PRO A 61 3.96 -15.07 1.09
C PRO A 61 5.07 -14.59 0.16
N PHE A 62 6.02 -13.82 0.66
CA PHE A 62 7.08 -13.18 -0.14
C PHE A 62 7.79 -14.18 -1.05
N GLU A 63 8.11 -15.37 -0.53
CA GLU A 63 8.82 -16.45 -1.21
C GLU A 63 8.04 -17.02 -2.41
N SER A 64 6.73 -16.80 -2.47
CA SER A 64 5.88 -17.32 -3.54
C SER A 64 5.95 -16.51 -4.84
N TRP A 65 6.45 -15.26 -4.77
CA TRP A 65 6.46 -14.35 -5.92
C TRP A 65 7.75 -13.55 -6.06
N ALA A 66 8.52 -13.37 -4.99
CA ALA A 66 9.74 -12.58 -5.04
C ALA A 66 10.83 -13.31 -5.85
N PRO A 67 11.59 -12.58 -6.69
CA PRO A 67 12.81 -13.11 -7.29
C PRO A 67 13.81 -13.59 -6.23
N LYS A 68 14.53 -14.67 -6.53
CA LYS A 68 15.61 -15.19 -5.68
C LYS A 68 16.69 -14.12 -5.46
N GLY A 69 17.29 -14.07 -4.27
CA GLY A 69 18.33 -13.12 -3.89
C GLY A 69 17.81 -11.82 -3.26
N LEU A 70 16.49 -11.66 -3.13
CA LEU A 70 15.84 -10.49 -2.52
C LEU A 70 15.31 -10.78 -1.11
N GLU A 71 15.75 -11.87 -0.47
CA GLU A 71 15.26 -12.31 0.84
C GLU A 71 15.47 -11.27 1.94
N HIS A 72 16.49 -10.42 1.79
CA HIS A 72 16.76 -9.30 2.71
C HIS A 72 15.71 -8.17 2.65
N HIS A 73 14.86 -8.16 1.62
CA HIS A 73 13.71 -7.27 1.49
C HIS A 73 12.40 -7.92 1.95
N ALA A 74 12.44 -9.15 2.46
CA ALA A 74 11.25 -9.81 2.99
C ALA A 74 10.59 -8.98 4.11
N PRO A 75 9.26 -9.04 4.26
CA PRO A 75 8.54 -8.36 5.33
C PRO A 75 9.12 -8.70 6.71
N LYS A 76 9.43 -7.67 7.50
CA LYS A 76 9.95 -7.84 8.87
C LYS A 76 8.84 -8.06 9.90
N LEU A 77 7.63 -7.60 9.58
CA LEU A 77 6.44 -7.76 10.42
C LEU A 77 5.62 -8.94 9.90
N GLY A 78 5.39 -9.92 10.78
CA GLY A 78 4.63 -11.13 10.45
C GLY A 78 3.11 -10.93 10.46
N GLU A 79 2.39 -11.98 10.08
CA GLU A 79 0.91 -11.97 10.01
C GLU A 79 0.23 -11.62 11.34
N ASP A 80 0.83 -11.95 12.48
CA ASP A 80 0.23 -11.64 13.78
C ASP A 80 0.16 -10.13 14.05
N PHE A 81 1.14 -9.36 13.56
CA PHE A 81 1.07 -7.90 13.57
C PHE A 81 -0.10 -7.42 12.70
N TRP A 82 -0.21 -7.94 11.47
CA TRP A 82 -1.22 -7.50 10.51
C TRP A 82 -2.65 -7.96 10.85
N LYS A 83 -2.83 -9.05 11.60
CA LYS A 83 -4.14 -9.42 12.15
C LYS A 83 -4.69 -8.38 13.12
N VAL A 84 -3.81 -7.72 13.88
CA VAL A 84 -4.20 -6.72 14.89
C VAL A 84 -4.26 -5.31 14.27
N HIS A 85 -3.27 -4.99 13.44
CA HIS A 85 -3.01 -3.63 12.95
C HIS A 85 -3.29 -3.43 11.45
N GLY A 86 -3.71 -4.48 10.75
CA GLY A 86 -3.99 -4.42 9.33
C GLY A 86 -5.27 -3.65 8.99
N PRO A 87 -5.51 -3.44 7.69
CA PRO A 87 -6.64 -2.65 7.22
C PRO A 87 -7.99 -3.25 7.61
N LYS A 88 -8.87 -2.43 8.20
CA LYS A 88 -10.25 -2.78 8.57
C LYS A 88 -11.23 -2.35 7.48
N PRO A 89 -12.45 -2.89 7.42
CA PRO A 89 -13.46 -2.41 6.49
C PRO A 89 -13.75 -0.93 6.77
N HIS A 90 -14.21 -0.19 5.75
CA HIS A 90 -14.42 1.26 5.76
C HIS A 90 -13.15 2.11 5.65
N CYS A 91 -13.34 3.42 5.59
CA CYS A 91 -12.27 4.38 5.39
C CYS A 91 -11.48 4.65 6.69
N VAL A 92 -10.16 4.71 6.58
CA VAL A 92 -9.21 4.91 7.70
C VAL A 92 -9.05 6.38 8.12
N ILE A 93 -9.97 7.27 7.71
CA ILE A 93 -9.92 8.72 8.00
C ILE A 93 -9.79 9.01 9.50
N ASN A 94 -10.34 8.15 10.36
CA ASN A 94 -10.34 8.34 11.81
C ASN A 94 -9.24 7.53 12.52
N SER A 95 -8.30 6.94 11.78
CA SER A 95 -7.17 6.24 12.39
C SER A 95 -6.13 7.23 12.93
N PRO A 96 -5.45 6.90 14.05
CA PRO A 96 -4.37 7.71 14.58
C PRO A 96 -3.22 7.84 13.56
N ASN A 97 -2.55 8.99 13.55
CA ASN A 97 -1.36 9.22 12.71
C ASN A 97 -0.06 8.82 13.44
N GLU A 98 -0.14 8.51 14.73
CA GLU A 98 0.98 8.11 15.56
C GLU A 98 1.53 6.73 15.13
N PRO A 99 2.86 6.54 15.14
CA PRO A 99 3.45 5.24 14.87
C PRO A 99 2.92 4.16 15.82
N ILE A 100 2.65 2.97 15.27
CA ILE A 100 2.24 1.82 16.05
C ILE A 100 3.43 1.38 16.91
N SER A 101 3.23 1.39 18.23
CA SER A 101 4.18 0.79 19.17
C SER A 101 3.92 -0.71 19.23
N TRP A 102 4.83 -1.49 18.65
CA TRP A 102 4.77 -2.96 18.67
C TRP A 102 5.97 -3.51 19.43
N PRO A 103 5.76 -4.41 20.41
CA PRO A 103 6.82 -5.00 21.22
C PRO A 103 7.74 -5.95 20.41
#